data_AF-A0A6C0THV7-F1
#
_entry.id   AF-A0A6C0THV7-F1
#
_cell.length_a   1.000
_cell.length_b   1.000
_cell.length_c   1.000
_cell.angle_alpha   90.00
_cell.angle_beta   90.00
_cell.angle_gamma   90.00
#
_symmetry.space_group_name_H-M   'P 1'
#
loop_
_entity.id
_entity.type
_entity.pdbx_description
1 polymer ?
#
loop_
_entity_poly.entity_id
_entity_poly.type
_entity_poly.pdbx_seq_one_letter_code
_entity_poly.pdbx_strand_id
1 'polypeptide(L)'
;MFSVCDILRSLPQLSSFGQKIFPSKMGKIMKQGKVVLVLGGRYAGRKAIVVKTYDEGTGDKPYGHALVAGIDRYPRKIHKRMGKGKMHKRSKIKPFIKTLNYNHLMPTRYSVTDLTDVKVTSKDLKDPMKRKKARFQTRVKFEDRYKQGKNKWFFQKLRF
;
A
#
# COMPACT_ATOMS: atom_id res chain seq x y z
N MET A 1 -45.35 -58.12 -6.46
CA MET A 1 -45.28 -57.90 -5.01
C MET A 1 -44.07 -57.04 -4.73
N PHE A 2 -44.29 -55.76 -4.44
CA PHE A 2 -43.24 -54.79 -4.13
C PHE A 2 -42.71 -55.07 -2.72
N SER A 3 -41.47 -55.55 -2.62
CA SER A 3 -40.79 -55.69 -1.33
C SER A 3 -40.10 -54.37 -0.97
N VAL A 4 -40.29 -53.99 0.29
CA VAL A 4 -40.29 -52.62 0.83
C VAL A 4 -38.91 -52.24 1.39
N CYS A 5 -37.81 -52.61 0.72
CA CYS A 5 -36.46 -52.49 1.34
C CYS A 5 -35.43 -51.61 0.63
N ASP A 6 -35.76 -50.93 -0.48
CA ASP A 6 -34.75 -50.20 -1.28
C ASP A 6 -34.98 -48.68 -1.42
N ILE A 7 -35.60 -48.02 -0.44
CA ILE A 7 -35.70 -46.54 -0.43
C ILE A 7 -35.37 -45.94 0.95
N LEU A 8 -34.29 -46.40 1.59
CA LEU A 8 -33.76 -45.76 2.81
C LEU A 8 -32.22 -45.75 2.86
N ARG A 9 -31.56 -45.33 1.78
CA ARG A 9 -30.12 -44.97 1.81
C ARG A 9 -29.82 -43.77 0.91
N SER A 10 -30.41 -42.61 1.19
CA SER A 10 -29.91 -41.34 0.66
C SER A 10 -30.47 -40.12 1.42
N LEU A 11 -30.27 -40.10 2.74
CA LEU A 11 -30.39 -38.87 3.50
C LEU A 11 -29.02 -38.54 4.11
N PRO A 12 -28.26 -37.59 3.55
CA PRO A 12 -27.12 -37.03 4.27
C PRO A 12 -27.67 -36.22 5.45
N GLN A 13 -27.25 -36.58 6.66
CA GLN A 13 -27.61 -35.87 7.87
C GLN A 13 -27.12 -34.42 7.81
N LEU A 14 -28.07 -33.49 7.84
CA LEU A 14 -27.88 -32.10 8.23
C LEU A 14 -27.63 -32.06 9.74
N SER A 15 -26.38 -32.27 10.16
CA SER A 15 -25.99 -32.08 11.56
C SER A 15 -24.54 -31.63 11.64
N SER A 16 -24.32 -30.35 11.32
CA SER A 16 -23.40 -29.43 12.00
C SER A 16 -23.15 -28.25 11.07
N PHE A 17 -24.14 -27.35 10.97
CA PHE A 17 -23.85 -25.93 10.76
C PHE A 17 -23.16 -25.44 12.04
N GLY A 18 -21.92 -25.92 12.25
CA GLY A 18 -21.01 -25.34 13.21
C GLY A 18 -20.89 -23.90 12.79
N GLN A 19 -21.51 -23.01 13.56
CA GLN A 19 -21.20 -21.59 13.51
C GLN A 19 -19.68 -21.53 13.52
N LYS A 20 -19.09 -21.16 12.38
CA LYS A 20 -17.72 -20.68 12.37
C LYS A 20 -17.77 -19.44 13.22
N ILE A 21 -17.49 -19.61 14.50
CA ILE A 21 -16.96 -18.58 15.36
C ILE A 21 -15.66 -18.23 14.66
N PHE A 22 -15.72 -17.29 13.72
CA PHE A 22 -14.54 -16.64 13.23
C PHE A 22 -13.88 -16.12 14.50
N PRO A 23 -12.67 -16.58 14.87
CA PRO A 23 -11.96 -15.89 15.92
C PRO A 23 -11.92 -14.44 15.47
N SER A 24 -12.43 -13.54 16.30
CA SER A 24 -12.33 -12.08 16.14
C SER A 24 -10.86 -11.69 16.29
N LYS A 25 -10.02 -12.23 15.41
CA LYS A 25 -8.61 -11.96 15.30
C LYS A 25 -8.54 -10.52 14.82
N MET A 26 -8.30 -9.59 15.75
CA MET A 26 -8.26 -8.16 15.48
C MET A 26 -7.51 -7.91 14.18
N GLY A 27 -8.23 -7.38 13.19
CA GLY A 27 -7.73 -7.28 11.82
C GLY A 27 -6.50 -6.39 11.75
N LYS A 28 -5.41 -6.91 11.19
CA LYS A 28 -4.16 -6.15 11.04
C LYS A 28 -4.38 -4.89 10.20
N ILE A 29 -4.10 -3.72 10.79
CA ILE A 29 -4.36 -2.40 10.18
C ILE A 29 -3.32 -2.08 9.10
N MET A 30 -2.06 -2.44 9.33
CA MET A 30 -0.95 -2.20 8.41
C MET A 30 -0.85 -3.34 7.39
N LYS A 31 -1.59 -3.20 6.29
CA LYS A 31 -1.55 -4.09 5.13
C LYS A 31 -0.86 -3.40 3.95
N GLN A 32 -0.40 -4.18 2.99
CA GLN A 32 0.10 -3.67 1.71
C GLN A 32 -0.99 -2.83 1.02
N GLY A 33 -0.58 -1.76 0.35
CA GLY A 33 -1.49 -0.81 -0.30
C GLY A 33 -2.18 0.18 0.65
N LYS A 34 -1.97 0.10 1.97
CA LYS A 34 -2.46 1.13 2.90
C LYS A 34 -1.63 2.40 2.78
N VAL A 35 -2.30 3.55 2.87
CA VAL A 35 -1.65 4.86 2.93
C VAL A 35 -1.29 5.16 4.37
N VAL A 36 -0.06 5.61 4.58
CA VAL A 36 0.51 5.96 5.87
C VAL A 36 1.09 7.36 5.81
N LEU A 37 1.08 8.05 6.94
CA LEU A 37 1.79 9.31 7.12
C LEU A 37 3.11 9.04 7.84
N VAL A 38 4.20 9.63 7.37
CA VAL A 38 5.49 9.53 8.05
C VAL A 38 5.56 10.60 9.14
N LEU A 39 5.82 10.17 10.38
CA LEU A 39 5.89 11.04 11.54
C LEU A 39 7.29 11.64 11.77
N GLY A 40 8.34 10.88 11.47
CA GLY A 40 9.72 11.25 11.82
C GLY A 40 10.74 11.18 10.67
N GLY A 41 11.89 11.83 10.88
CA GLY A 41 13.03 11.85 9.96
C GLY A 41 12.85 12.79 8.76
N ARG A 42 13.71 12.64 7.75
CA ARG A 42 13.76 13.51 6.55
C ARG A 42 12.43 13.64 5.81
N TYR A 43 11.59 12.60 5.88
CA TYR A 43 10.32 12.54 5.16
C TYR A 43 9.10 12.77 6.09
N ALA A 44 9.28 13.37 7.26
CA ALA A 44 8.16 13.73 8.14
C ALA A 44 7.09 14.58 7.41
N GLY A 45 5.83 14.34 7.75
CA GLY A 45 4.67 14.98 7.12
C GLY A 45 4.43 14.57 5.66
N ARG A 46 5.12 13.55 5.16
CA ARG A 46 4.91 13.01 3.81
C ARG A 46 4.00 11.79 3.84
N LYS A 47 3.14 11.70 2.84
CA LYS A 47 2.26 10.55 2.57
C LYS A 47 3.08 9.50 1.84
N ALA A 48 2.90 8.26 2.28
CA ALA A 48 3.52 7.10 1.69
C ALA A 48 2.53 5.93 1.63
N ILE A 49 2.85 4.95 0.79
CA ILE A 49 2.08 3.71 0.65
C ILE A 49 2.97 2.58 1.13
N VAL A 50 2.40 1.67 1.91
CA VAL A 50 3.07 0.45 2.34
C VAL A 50 3.16 -0.50 1.15
N VAL A 51 4.39 -0.77 0.70
CA VAL A 51 4.66 -1.72 -0.39
C VAL A 51 4.78 -3.13 0.18
N LYS A 52 5.57 -3.28 1.24
CA LYS A 52 5.80 -4.56 1.90
C LYS A 52 5.89 -4.38 3.42
N THR A 53 5.30 -5.30 4.15
CA THR A 53 5.29 -5.36 5.62
C THR A 53 6.22 -6.46 6.09
N TYR A 54 6.95 -6.20 7.17
CA TYR A 54 7.84 -7.14 7.85
C TYR A 54 7.56 -7.06 9.34
N ASP A 55 6.74 -7.98 9.83
CA ASP A 55 6.18 -7.88 11.18
C ASP A 55 6.99 -8.66 12.21
N GLU A 56 7.61 -9.75 11.79
CA GLU A 56 8.53 -10.57 12.60
C GLU A 56 9.98 -10.06 12.53
N GLY A 57 10.19 -8.90 11.92
CA GLY A 57 11.51 -8.34 11.69
C GLY A 57 12.27 -9.05 10.56
N THR A 58 13.55 -8.74 10.44
CA THR A 58 14.49 -9.32 9.48
C THR A 58 15.83 -9.45 10.19
N GLY A 59 16.74 -10.33 9.75
CA GLY A 59 18.07 -10.46 10.37
C GLY A 59 18.83 -9.14 10.54
N ASP A 60 18.67 -8.17 9.62
CA ASP A 60 19.26 -6.84 9.76
C ASP A 60 18.56 -5.96 10.82
N LYS A 61 17.26 -6.20 11.09
CA LYS A 61 16.37 -5.33 11.89
C LYS A 61 15.34 -6.17 12.64
N PRO A 62 15.52 -6.41 13.95
CA PRO A 62 14.62 -7.29 14.72
C PRO A 62 13.23 -6.69 14.97
N TYR A 63 13.03 -5.41 14.70
CA TYR A 63 11.77 -4.71 14.94
C TYR A 63 10.84 -4.75 13.72
N GLY A 64 9.53 -4.65 13.97
CA GLY A 64 8.51 -4.53 12.94
C GLY A 64 8.69 -3.28 12.08
N HIS A 65 8.75 -3.46 10.76
CA HIS A 65 9.01 -2.37 9.83
C HIS A 65 8.27 -2.58 8.50
N ALA A 66 8.11 -1.47 7.77
CA ALA A 66 7.53 -1.47 6.45
C ALA A 66 8.48 -0.87 5.43
N LEU A 67 8.48 -1.46 4.23
CA LEU A 67 8.96 -0.80 3.04
C LEU A 67 7.87 0.13 2.53
N VAL A 68 8.16 1.43 2.49
CA VAL A 68 7.22 2.45 2.04
C VAL A 68 7.71 3.14 0.76
N ALA A 69 6.76 3.46 -0.11
CA ALA A 69 6.95 4.31 -1.28
C ALA A 69 6.10 5.58 -1.12
N GLY A 70 6.72 6.74 -1.07
CA GLY A 70 6.03 8.00 -0.78
C GLY A 70 6.45 9.15 -1.68
N ILE A 71 5.83 10.31 -1.44
CA ILE A 71 6.04 11.53 -2.24
C ILE A 71 6.89 12.55 -1.46
N ASP A 72 8.10 12.82 -1.95
CA ASP A 72 9.00 13.86 -1.42
C ASP A 72 8.65 15.23 -2.01
N ARG A 73 8.30 15.30 -3.29
CA ARG A 73 7.79 16.53 -3.91
C ARG A 73 6.43 16.28 -4.52
N TYR A 74 5.41 16.87 -3.88
CA TYR A 74 4.03 16.84 -4.36
C TYR A 74 3.86 17.67 -5.63
N PRO A 75 2.92 17.28 -6.52
CA PRO A 75 2.55 18.11 -7.65
C PRO A 75 1.90 19.41 -7.15
N ARG A 76 2.16 20.51 -7.84
CA ARG A 76 1.57 21.82 -7.51
C ARG A 76 0.24 21.98 -8.23
N LYS A 77 -0.69 22.75 -7.65
CA LYS A 77 -1.99 23.06 -8.28
C LYS A 77 -1.78 23.66 -9.67
N ILE A 78 -2.56 23.16 -10.63
CA ILE A 78 -2.58 23.58 -12.02
C ILE A 78 -3.83 24.42 -12.25
N HIS A 79 -3.69 25.50 -13.02
CA HIS A 79 -4.79 26.37 -13.44
C HIS A 79 -4.87 26.38 -14.96
N LYS A 80 -6.08 26.54 -15.52
CA LYS A 80 -6.33 26.50 -16.97
C LYS A 80 -5.52 27.53 -17.77
N ARG A 81 -5.24 28.70 -17.18
CA ARG A 81 -4.45 29.79 -17.78
C ARG A 81 -2.96 29.48 -17.98
N MET A 82 -2.45 28.35 -17.49
CA MET A 82 -1.02 28.04 -17.58
C MET A 82 -0.65 27.44 -18.94
N GLY A 83 0.48 27.86 -19.50
CA GLY A 83 1.05 27.20 -20.67
C GLY A 83 1.49 25.76 -20.40
N LYS A 84 1.46 24.92 -21.45
CA LYS A 84 1.75 23.47 -21.40
C LYS A 84 3.08 23.14 -20.71
N GLY A 85 4.14 23.94 -20.96
CA GLY A 85 5.44 23.75 -20.32
C GLY A 85 5.42 23.97 -18.80
N LYS A 86 4.67 24.98 -18.32
CA LYS A 86 4.51 25.25 -16.88
C LYS A 86 3.64 24.18 -16.21
N MET A 87 2.62 23.68 -16.92
CA MET A 87 1.80 22.55 -16.46
C MET A 87 2.66 21.30 -16.25
N HIS A 88 3.48 20.92 -17.24
CA HIS A 88 4.36 19.75 -17.14
C HIS A 88 5.36 19.87 -15.97
N LYS A 89 5.99 21.04 -15.79
CA LYS A 89 6.90 21.30 -14.66
C LYS A 89 6.20 21.19 -13.29
N ARG A 90 4.91 21.56 -13.18
CA ARG A 90 4.14 21.47 -11.94
C ARG A 90 3.61 20.06 -11.63
N SER A 91 3.36 19.25 -12.66
CA SER A 91 2.93 17.85 -12.52
C SER A 91 4.06 16.90 -12.11
N LYS A 92 5.32 17.31 -12.21
CA LYS A 92 6.49 16.48 -11.89
C LYS A 92 6.50 16.06 -10.43
N ILE A 93 6.49 14.75 -10.17
CA ILE A 93 6.50 14.17 -8.82
C ILE A 93 7.91 13.65 -8.51
N LYS A 94 8.39 13.86 -7.28
CA LYS A 94 9.62 13.22 -6.80
C LYS A 94 9.26 12.18 -5.75
N PRO A 95 9.36 10.87 -6.04
CA PRO A 95 9.11 9.84 -5.05
C PRO A 95 10.34 9.57 -4.18
N PHE A 96 10.11 8.91 -3.05
CA PHE A 96 11.13 8.26 -2.24
C PHE A 96 10.70 6.83 -1.91
N ILE A 97 11.69 5.98 -1.68
CA ILE A 97 11.50 4.61 -1.21
C ILE A 97 12.39 4.45 0.02
N LYS A 98 11.82 3.99 1.13
CA LYS A 98 12.53 3.85 2.39
C LYS A 98 11.90 2.76 3.23
N THR A 99 12.74 2.04 3.98
CA THR A 99 12.28 1.15 5.05
C THR A 99 12.16 1.94 6.34
N LEU A 100 10.96 1.95 6.95
CA LEU A 100 10.64 2.69 8.17
C LEU A 100 10.05 1.76 9.24
N ASN A 101 10.34 2.07 10.50
CA ASN A 101 9.71 1.43 11.66
C ASN A 101 8.22 1.82 11.72
N TYR A 102 7.36 0.89 12.16
CA TYR A 102 5.95 1.15 12.39
C TYR A 102 5.68 2.30 13.36
N ASN A 103 6.50 2.49 14.40
CA ASN A 103 6.31 3.60 15.35
C ASN A 103 6.44 4.99 14.69
N HIS A 104 7.13 5.08 13.55
CA HIS A 104 7.29 6.33 12.80
C HIS A 104 6.26 6.49 11.68
N LEU A 105 5.25 5.61 11.64
CA LEU A 105 4.19 5.61 10.65
C LEU A 105 2.85 5.76 11.35
N MET A 106 2.08 6.75 10.94
CA MET A 106 0.67 6.86 11.31
C MET A 106 -0.18 6.20 10.23
N PRO A 107 -0.94 5.14 10.53
CA PRO A 107 -1.85 4.54 9.56
C PRO A 107 -3.00 5.51 9.27
N THR A 108 -3.46 5.50 8.03
CA THR A 108 -4.61 6.31 7.62
C THR A 108 -5.71 5.39 7.08
N ARG A 109 -6.95 5.91 7.01
CA ARG A 109 -8.10 5.17 6.48
C ARG A 109 -7.93 4.79 5.01
N TYR A 110 -7.20 5.59 4.24
CA TYR A 110 -7.12 5.46 2.78
C TYR A 110 -6.28 4.26 2.34
N SER A 111 -6.71 3.65 1.24
CA SER A 111 -5.98 2.57 0.56
C SER A 111 -5.78 2.90 -0.92
N VAL A 112 -4.69 2.37 -1.47
CA VAL A 112 -4.24 2.56 -2.84
C VAL A 112 -3.71 1.20 -3.32
N THR A 113 -4.56 0.43 -3.99
CA THR A 113 -4.33 -1.00 -4.28
C THR A 113 -3.26 -1.21 -5.37
N ASP A 114 -3.25 -0.41 -6.43
CA ASP A 114 -2.52 -0.74 -7.68
C ASP A 114 -0.99 -0.41 -7.68
N LEU A 115 -0.37 -0.20 -6.52
CA LEU A 115 1.06 0.17 -6.41
C LEU A 115 1.93 -0.96 -5.85
N THR A 116 1.32 -2.08 -5.50
CA THR A 116 1.95 -3.26 -4.90
C THR A 116 2.89 -4.02 -5.86
N ASP A 117 2.77 -3.84 -7.18
CA ASP A 117 3.55 -4.64 -8.14
C ASP A 117 5.00 -4.18 -8.30
N VAL A 118 5.43 -3.14 -7.58
CA VAL A 118 6.85 -2.78 -7.55
C VAL A 118 7.55 -3.80 -6.65
N LYS A 119 8.01 -4.91 -7.24
CA LYS A 119 8.84 -5.94 -6.60
C LYS A 119 10.18 -5.36 -6.15
N VAL A 120 10.18 -4.58 -5.07
CA VAL A 120 11.40 -4.02 -4.46
C VAL A 120 11.59 -4.70 -3.13
N THR A 121 12.77 -5.28 -2.92
CA THR A 121 13.15 -5.86 -1.64
C THR A 121 13.94 -4.85 -0.83
N SER A 122 13.89 -4.96 0.50
CA SER A 122 14.71 -4.16 1.41
C SER A 122 16.22 -4.25 1.07
N LYS A 123 16.70 -5.41 0.61
CA LYS A 123 18.09 -5.65 0.20
C LYS A 123 18.50 -4.82 -1.02
N ASP A 124 17.61 -4.64 -2.00
CA ASP A 124 17.87 -3.88 -3.23
C ASP A 124 18.08 -2.38 -3.00
N LEU A 125 17.72 -1.88 -1.82
CA LEU A 125 17.88 -0.47 -1.44
C LEU A 125 19.29 -0.13 -0.96
N LYS A 126 20.12 -1.14 -0.62
CA LYS A 126 21.53 -0.94 -0.27
C LYS A 126 22.31 -0.46 -1.51
N ASP A 127 22.01 -1.03 -2.68
CA ASP A 127 22.64 -0.65 -3.94
C ASP A 127 22.09 0.68 -4.50
N PRO A 128 22.95 1.68 -4.80
CA PRO A 128 22.51 2.99 -5.30
C PRO A 128 21.85 2.91 -6.68
N MET A 129 22.32 2.00 -7.56
CA MET A 129 21.78 1.81 -8.90
C MET A 129 20.36 1.24 -8.89
N LYS A 130 20.13 0.15 -8.15
CA LYS A 130 18.81 -0.48 -8.00
C LYS A 130 17.81 0.49 -7.35
N ARG A 131 18.24 1.23 -6.32
CA ARG A 131 17.44 2.29 -5.69
C ARG A 131 17.06 3.41 -6.66
N LYS A 132 17.93 3.78 -7.61
CA LYS A 132 17.60 4.76 -8.67
C LYS A 132 16.55 4.22 -9.63
N LYS A 133 16.68 2.95 -10.06
CA LYS A 133 15.70 2.26 -10.92
C LYS A 133 14.33 2.16 -10.25
N ALA A 134 14.29 1.73 -8.99
CA ALA A 134 13.06 1.64 -8.22
C ALA A 134 12.35 3.01 -8.08
N ARG A 135 13.10 4.07 -7.74
CA ARG A 135 12.55 5.44 -7.69
C ARG A 135 11.98 5.90 -9.04
N PHE A 136 12.63 5.53 -10.14
CA PHE A 136 12.15 5.87 -11.48
C PHE A 136 10.84 5.14 -11.82
N GLN A 137 10.76 3.84 -11.52
CA GLN A 137 9.52 3.07 -11.71
C GLN A 137 8.37 3.62 -10.86
N THR A 138 8.60 3.93 -9.59
CA THR A 138 7.60 4.55 -8.72
C THR A 138 7.18 5.92 -9.22
N ARG A 139 8.11 6.70 -9.79
CA ARG A 139 7.83 8.04 -10.34
C ARG A 139 6.82 7.94 -11.48
N VAL A 140 7.07 7.05 -12.45
CA VAL A 140 6.18 6.86 -13.61
C VAL A 140 4.79 6.45 -13.12
N LYS A 141 4.68 5.45 -12.25
CA LYS A 141 3.40 5.01 -11.68
C LYS A 141 2.64 6.13 -10.96
N PHE A 142 3.32 6.96 -10.17
CA PHE A 142 2.68 8.10 -9.50
C PHE A 142 2.25 9.20 -10.47
N GLU A 143 3.04 9.50 -11.50
CA GLU A 143 2.70 10.51 -12.50
C GLU A 143 1.49 10.06 -13.34
N ASP A 144 1.40 8.78 -13.72
CA ASP A 144 0.26 8.24 -14.46
C ASP A 144 -1.02 8.26 -13.63
N ARG A 145 -0.95 7.88 -12.35
CA ARG A 145 -2.08 7.99 -11.41
C ARG A 145 -2.56 9.41 -11.22
N TYR A 146 -1.63 10.36 -11.13
CA TYR A 146 -1.97 11.76 -10.96
C TYR A 146 -2.71 12.31 -12.20
N LYS A 147 -2.27 11.92 -13.41
CA LYS A 147 -2.95 12.28 -14.67
C LYS A 147 -4.36 11.69 -14.76
N GLN A 148 -4.56 10.47 -14.26
CA GLN A 148 -5.88 9.84 -14.16
C GLN A 148 -6.81 10.52 -13.12
N GLY A 149 -6.29 11.41 -12.27
CA GLY A 149 -7.09 12.12 -11.26
C GLY A 149 -7.58 11.25 -10.10
N LYS A 150 -7.08 10.02 -9.98
CA LYS A 150 -7.40 9.08 -8.89
C LYS A 150 -6.68 9.48 -7.60
N ASN A 151 -7.25 9.11 -6.45
CA ASN A 151 -6.66 9.31 -5.12
C ASN A 151 -6.18 10.75 -4.85
N LYS A 152 -7.02 11.75 -5.14
CA LYS A 152 -6.71 13.19 -4.98
C LYS A 152 -6.08 13.52 -3.62
N TRP A 153 -6.58 12.91 -2.55
CA TRP A 153 -6.06 13.11 -1.20
C TRP A 153 -4.57 12.73 -1.08
N PHE A 154 -4.11 11.65 -1.72
CA PHE A 154 -2.71 11.22 -1.64
C PHE A 154 -1.74 12.23 -2.26
N PHE A 155 -2.15 12.86 -3.37
CA PHE A 155 -1.32 13.83 -4.09
C PHE A 155 -1.38 15.24 -3.51
N GLN A 156 -2.34 15.52 -2.63
CA GLN A 156 -2.43 16.80 -1.92
C GLN A 156 -1.46 16.84 -0.75
N LYS A 157 -0.63 17.89 -0.70
CA LYS A 157 0.25 18.16 0.43
C LYS A 157 -0.58 18.39 1.70
N LEU A 158 -0.26 17.67 2.77
CA LEU A 158 -0.80 17.96 4.10
C LEU A 158 -0.15 19.24 4.64
N ARG A 159 -0.96 20.16 5.16
CA ARG A 159 -0.51 21.36 5.85
C ARG A 159 -0.60 21.06 7.34
N PHE A 160 0.55 20.99 7.97
CA PHE A 160 0.73 20.97 9.42
C PHE A 160 1.43 22.28 9.81
#